data_AF-A0AA38FTA2-F1
#
_entry.id   AF-A0AA38FTA2-F1
#
_cell.length_a   1.000
_cell.length_b   1.000
_cell.length_c   1.000
_cell.angle_alpha   90.00
_cell.angle_beta   90.00
_cell.angle_gamma   90.00
#
_symmetry.space_group_name_H-M   'P 1'
#
loop_
_entity.id
_entity.type
_entity.pdbx_description
1 polymer ?
#
loop_
_entity_poly.entity_id
_entity_poly.type
_entity_poly.pdbx_seq_one_letter_code
_entity_poly.pdbx_strand_id
1 'polypeptide(L)'
;MGVAVPSLAEVIVGLMFVDDLVAMIESVEDIKEMLQRIQVWSDKRGMECGGIDPISMAAPKALDAIGKALQSQYERWQPRARYKLHSDPIVEDVKKLCGQCRKNAKSERVLFHYNGHGVPKPTANGEIWFFNKNYTQYIPLSVYELEAWLGTPSIYVFDCSAAGMIVNAFLERPEWGSGISPAAAMKDCILLAACGADEILPQSAKFPADIFTSCLTTPIKIALRWFCSRSLLRDSFDSKLIDEIPGRQIDRKTLLGELNWIFTAVTDTIAWNVLPRELFQRLFRQDLLVASLFRNFLLAERIMRSANCIPVSFPLLPPTHQHPMWDAWDMAAEICLSQLPNLRDPNAEFQ
;
A
#
# COMPACT_ATOMS: atom_id res chain seq x y z
N MET A 1 -12.40 33.46 3.83
CA MET A 1 -11.87 32.70 4.98
C MET A 1 -11.30 31.40 4.43
N GLY A 2 -9.98 31.23 4.44
CA GLY A 2 -9.36 29.98 4.01
C GLY A 2 -9.63 28.91 5.06
N VAL A 3 -10.39 27.87 4.72
CA VAL A 3 -10.53 26.69 5.56
C VAL A 3 -9.14 26.03 5.60
N ALA A 4 -8.55 25.95 6.78
CA ALA A 4 -7.27 25.27 6.95
C ALA A 4 -7.41 23.81 6.52
N VAL A 5 -6.63 23.39 5.54
CA VAL A 5 -6.61 22.01 5.05
C VAL A 5 -5.86 21.16 6.08
N PRO A 6 -6.43 20.03 6.53
CA PRO A 6 -5.76 19.13 7.45
C PRO A 6 -4.50 18.50 6.83
N SER A 7 -3.34 18.71 7.47
CA SER A 7 -2.11 17.94 7.26
C SER A 7 -2.18 16.59 7.96
N LEU A 8 -1.49 15.57 7.43
CA LEU A 8 -1.31 14.28 8.11
C LEU A 8 -0.39 14.38 9.34
N ALA A 9 -0.85 13.86 10.48
CA ALA A 9 -0.12 13.89 11.75
C ALA A 9 0.26 12.51 12.31
N GLU A 10 -0.57 11.48 12.07
CA GLU A 10 -0.41 10.16 12.67
C GLU A 10 -0.61 9.07 11.60
N VAL A 11 0.23 8.03 11.63
CA VAL A 11 0.15 6.86 10.75
C VAL A 11 0.05 5.62 11.63
N ILE A 12 -1.08 4.92 11.52
CA ILE A 12 -1.29 3.60 12.08
C ILE A 12 -0.96 2.59 10.99
N VAL A 13 -0.07 1.66 11.30
CA VAL A 13 0.23 0.53 10.44
C VAL A 13 -0.16 -0.74 11.20
N GLY A 14 -1.28 -1.32 10.80
CA GLY A 14 -1.69 -2.66 11.20
C GLY A 14 -1.15 -3.66 10.19
N LEU A 15 -0.23 -4.50 10.65
CA LEU A 15 0.28 -5.64 9.89
C LEU A 15 -0.36 -6.90 10.45
N MET A 16 -0.89 -7.74 9.57
CA MET A 16 -1.42 -9.04 9.98
C MET A 16 -0.86 -10.17 9.14
N PHE A 17 -0.15 -11.05 9.82
CA PHE A 17 0.48 -12.23 9.23
C PHE A 17 -0.16 -13.49 9.83
N VAL A 18 -0.42 -14.52 9.00
CA VAL A 18 -0.62 -15.86 9.55
C VAL A 18 0.77 -16.36 9.89
N ASP A 19 1.18 -16.35 11.16
CA ASP A 19 2.35 -17.16 11.55
C ASP A 19 2.25 -17.85 12.92
N ASP A 20 1.13 -17.76 13.66
CA ASP A 20 0.94 -18.52 14.92
C ASP A 20 -0.20 -19.56 14.86
N LEU A 21 -0.22 -20.37 13.80
CA LEU A 21 -1.10 -21.55 13.68
C LEU A 21 -0.59 -22.80 14.41
N VAL A 22 0.42 -22.67 15.27
CA VAL A 22 0.90 -23.78 16.13
C VAL A 22 -0.04 -23.99 17.34
N ALA A 23 -0.95 -23.06 17.61
CA ALA A 23 -1.88 -23.12 18.75
C ALA A 23 -3.26 -23.75 18.45
N MET A 24 -3.56 -24.12 17.19
CA MET A 24 -4.81 -24.83 16.83
C MET A 24 -4.55 -26.34 16.68
N ILE A 25 -4.66 -27.09 17.79
CA ILE A 25 -4.51 -28.55 17.78
C ILE A 25 -5.71 -29.17 18.50
N GLU A 26 -6.67 -29.70 17.73
CA GLU A 26 -7.69 -30.62 18.26
C GLU A 26 -7.75 -31.96 17.50
N SER A 27 -7.19 -32.10 16.28
CA SER A 27 -7.10 -33.41 15.59
C SER A 27 -5.96 -33.53 14.56
N VAL A 28 -5.56 -34.77 14.24
CA VAL A 28 -4.44 -35.12 13.31
C VAL A 28 -4.84 -34.99 11.83
N GLU A 29 -6.12 -35.05 11.50
CA GLU A 29 -6.61 -34.88 10.12
C GLU A 29 -6.58 -33.39 9.70
N ASP A 30 -6.84 -32.46 10.63
CA ASP A 30 -6.68 -31.01 10.41
C ASP A 30 -5.22 -30.63 10.11
N ILE A 31 -4.25 -31.37 10.67
CA ILE A 31 -2.83 -31.16 10.41
C ILE A 31 -2.49 -31.40 8.93
N LYS A 32 -3.08 -32.38 8.25
CA LYS A 32 -2.73 -32.67 6.84
C LYS A 32 -3.29 -31.63 5.87
N GLU A 33 -4.53 -31.18 6.10
CA GLU A 33 -5.18 -30.18 5.26
C GLU A 33 -4.58 -28.78 5.51
N MET A 34 -4.22 -28.48 6.76
CA MET A 34 -3.54 -27.25 7.13
C MET A 34 -2.07 -27.25 6.70
N LEU A 35 -1.33 -28.37 6.77
CA LEU A 35 0.01 -28.50 6.18
C LEU A 35 -0.03 -28.43 4.65
N GLN A 36 -1.08 -28.91 3.97
CA GLN A 36 -1.24 -28.67 2.53
C GLN A 36 -1.49 -27.19 2.23
N ARG A 37 -2.28 -26.48 3.05
CA ARG A 37 -2.50 -25.03 2.89
C ARG A 37 -1.26 -24.21 3.25
N ILE A 38 -0.51 -24.60 4.28
CA ILE A 38 0.77 -24.01 4.67
C ILE A 38 1.85 -24.31 3.63
N GLN A 39 1.93 -25.52 3.05
CA GLN A 39 2.87 -25.84 1.99
C GLN A 39 2.56 -25.02 0.73
N VAL A 40 1.28 -24.89 0.36
CA VAL A 40 0.83 -24.07 -0.79
C VAL A 40 1.00 -22.56 -0.54
N TRP A 41 0.95 -22.10 0.72
CA TRP A 41 1.13 -20.69 1.10
C TRP A 41 2.61 -20.32 1.38
N SER A 42 3.39 -21.25 1.95
CA SER A 42 4.84 -21.16 2.22
C SER A 42 5.66 -21.29 0.95
N ASP A 43 5.24 -22.11 -0.03
CA ASP A 43 5.91 -22.21 -1.33
C ASP A 43 5.59 -21.01 -2.27
N LYS A 44 4.71 -20.08 -1.83
CA LYS A 44 4.22 -18.95 -2.66
C LYS A 44 4.31 -17.55 -2.03
N ARG A 45 4.85 -17.39 -0.81
CA ARG A 45 5.06 -16.05 -0.23
C ARG A 45 6.19 -15.33 -0.98
N GLY A 46 5.81 -14.30 -1.73
CA GLY A 46 6.76 -13.34 -2.29
C GLY A 46 7.34 -12.44 -1.21
N MET A 47 8.42 -11.72 -1.51
CA MET A 47 9.01 -10.75 -0.58
C MET A 47 7.99 -9.71 -0.13
N GLU A 48 8.15 -9.17 1.08
CA GLU A 48 7.32 -8.10 1.64
C GLU A 48 8.16 -6.91 2.12
N CYS A 49 7.52 -5.74 2.20
CA CYS A 49 8.00 -4.50 2.79
C CYS A 49 9.46 -4.18 2.44
N GLY A 50 9.74 -4.08 1.14
CA GLY A 50 11.05 -3.65 0.65
C GLY A 50 12.02 -4.81 0.36
N GLY A 51 11.56 -6.05 0.35
CA GLY A 51 12.35 -7.21 -0.09
C GLY A 51 12.67 -8.22 1.03
N ILE A 52 11.99 -8.12 2.17
CA ILE A 52 12.18 -9.05 3.29
C ILE A 52 11.46 -10.34 2.96
N ASP A 53 12.19 -11.46 3.01
CA ASP A 53 11.60 -12.80 2.97
C ASP A 53 11.19 -13.20 4.40
N PRO A 54 9.88 -13.32 4.69
CA PRO A 54 9.41 -13.66 6.03
C PRO A 54 9.92 -15.03 6.52
N ILE A 55 10.26 -15.95 5.60
CA ILE A 55 10.68 -17.33 5.92
C ILE A 55 12.18 -17.40 6.24
N SER A 56 12.95 -16.38 5.85
CA SER A 56 14.39 -16.32 6.08
C SER A 56 14.79 -16.12 7.55
N MET A 57 13.83 -15.86 8.44
CA MET A 57 14.07 -15.65 9.87
C MET A 57 12.89 -16.14 10.73
N ALA A 58 13.08 -16.21 12.04
CA ALA A 58 12.01 -16.58 12.97
C ALA A 58 10.84 -15.57 12.90
N ALA A 59 9.60 -16.07 12.96
CA ALA A 59 8.41 -15.27 12.68
C ALA A 59 8.29 -13.95 13.49
N PRO A 60 8.52 -13.92 14.82
CA PRO A 60 8.45 -12.66 15.57
C PRO A 60 9.49 -11.62 15.10
N LYS A 61 10.65 -12.08 14.64
CA LYS A 61 11.73 -11.23 14.12
C LYS A 61 11.41 -10.73 12.71
N ALA A 62 10.82 -11.59 11.86
CA ALA A 62 10.33 -11.19 10.54
C ALA A 62 9.28 -10.09 10.68
N LEU A 63 8.31 -10.28 11.57
CA LEU A 63 7.21 -9.37 11.80
C LEU A 63 7.68 -7.98 12.28
N ASP A 64 8.62 -7.93 13.23
CA ASP A 64 9.24 -6.68 13.68
C ASP A 64 10.04 -6.00 12.55
N ALA A 65 10.79 -6.77 11.75
CA ALA A 65 11.56 -6.24 10.62
C ALA A 65 10.66 -5.64 9.53
N ILE A 66 9.57 -6.33 9.17
CA ILE A 66 8.57 -5.86 8.20
C ILE A 66 7.91 -4.58 8.71
N GLY A 67 7.47 -4.55 9.98
CA GLY A 67 6.90 -3.35 10.60
C GLY A 67 7.83 -2.14 10.53
N LYS A 68 9.09 -2.31 10.95
CA LYS A 68 10.10 -1.25 10.88
C LYS A 68 10.39 -0.80 9.46
N ALA A 69 10.44 -1.73 8.51
CA ALA A 69 10.64 -1.40 7.12
C ALA A 69 9.47 -0.58 6.56
N LEU A 70 8.23 -0.98 6.82
CA LEU A 70 7.04 -0.27 6.37
C LEU A 70 6.94 1.14 6.99
N GLN A 71 7.22 1.28 8.29
CA GLN A 71 7.34 2.59 8.92
C GLN A 71 8.40 3.45 8.23
N SER A 72 9.60 2.91 8.02
CA SER A 72 10.70 3.62 7.35
C SER A 72 10.35 4.03 5.93
N GLN A 73 9.53 3.26 5.22
CA GLN A 73 9.05 3.62 3.88
C GLN A 73 8.09 4.81 3.92
N TYR A 74 7.14 4.83 4.86
CA TYR A 74 6.24 5.98 5.03
C TYR A 74 6.96 7.23 5.56
N GLU A 75 7.93 7.07 6.46
CA GLU A 75 8.72 8.18 7.02
C GLU A 75 9.48 8.96 5.94
N ARG A 76 9.85 8.31 4.83
CA ARG A 76 10.45 8.99 3.66
C ARG A 76 9.50 10.01 3.03
N TRP A 77 8.19 9.72 3.05
CA TRP A 77 7.16 10.59 2.49
C TRP A 77 6.64 11.63 3.49
N GLN A 78 6.59 11.29 4.78
CA GLN A 78 6.15 12.20 5.84
C GLN A 78 7.01 12.06 7.12
N PRO A 79 8.22 12.62 7.15
CA PRO A 79 9.15 12.40 8.26
C PRO A 79 8.73 13.05 9.58
N ARG A 80 7.74 13.94 9.57
CA ARG A 80 7.31 14.69 10.77
C ARG A 80 6.06 14.10 11.44
N ALA A 81 5.42 13.10 10.83
CA ALA A 81 4.30 12.41 11.44
C ALA A 81 4.77 11.48 12.56
N ARG A 82 3.84 11.12 13.43
CA ARG A 82 4.04 10.08 14.45
C ARG A 82 3.58 8.73 13.89
N TYR A 83 4.39 7.71 14.11
CA TYR A 83 4.16 6.38 13.60
C TYR A 83 3.85 5.43 14.74
N LYS A 84 2.79 4.63 14.56
CA LYS A 84 2.37 3.58 15.48
C LYS A 84 2.22 2.27 14.73
N LEU A 85 3.17 1.38 14.96
CA LEU A 85 3.16 0.02 14.45
C LEU A 85 2.40 -0.88 15.42
N HIS A 86 1.53 -1.72 14.89
CA HIS A 86 0.98 -2.83 15.63
C HIS A 86 0.95 -4.07 14.73
N SER A 87 1.69 -5.08 15.16
CA SER A 87 1.71 -6.37 14.50
C SER A 87 0.71 -7.30 15.17
N ASP A 88 -0.06 -8.02 14.36
CA ASP A 88 -1.12 -8.96 14.76
C ASP A 88 -2.02 -8.44 15.90
N PRO A 89 -2.61 -7.22 15.78
CA PRO A 89 -3.42 -6.65 16.85
C PRO A 89 -4.72 -7.42 17.09
N ILE A 90 -5.20 -7.38 18.33
CA ILE A 90 -6.60 -7.68 18.65
C ILE A 90 -7.47 -6.43 18.49
N VAL A 91 -8.78 -6.60 18.35
CA VAL A 91 -9.75 -5.49 18.18
C VAL A 91 -9.66 -4.44 19.29
N GLU A 92 -9.45 -4.85 20.55
CA GLU A 92 -9.29 -3.91 21.67
C GLU A 92 -8.07 -2.98 21.51
N ASP A 93 -6.99 -3.48 20.93
CA ASP A 93 -5.76 -2.71 20.70
C ASP A 93 -5.94 -1.74 19.53
N VAL A 94 -6.60 -2.19 18.45
CA VAL A 94 -6.99 -1.33 17.32
C VAL A 94 -7.86 -0.17 17.81
N LYS A 95 -8.85 -0.44 18.66
CA LYS A 95 -9.73 0.58 19.24
C LYS A 95 -8.97 1.62 20.05
N LYS A 96 -8.10 1.17 20.96
CA LYS A 96 -7.26 2.08 21.77
C LYS A 96 -6.34 2.91 20.88
N LEU A 97 -5.73 2.29 19.87
CA LEU A 97 -4.80 2.93 18.96
C LEU A 97 -5.49 4.02 18.12
N CYS A 98 -6.63 3.69 17.51
CA CYS A 98 -7.43 4.64 16.74
C CYS A 98 -7.85 5.85 17.59
N GLY A 99 -8.37 5.59 18.80
CA GLY A 99 -8.77 6.64 19.72
C GLY A 99 -7.61 7.52 20.18
N GLN A 100 -6.43 6.94 20.44
CA GLN A 100 -5.23 7.68 20.80
C GLN A 100 -4.73 8.56 19.65
N CYS A 101 -4.62 8.01 18.44
CA CYS A 101 -4.16 8.75 17.26
C CYS A 101 -5.12 9.89 16.91
N ARG A 102 -6.44 9.67 16.93
CA ARG A 102 -7.41 10.77 16.75
C ARG A 102 -7.25 11.84 17.82
N LYS A 103 -7.15 11.48 19.10
CA LYS A 103 -6.98 12.46 20.19
C LYS A 103 -5.71 13.30 20.00
N ASN A 104 -4.62 12.69 19.52
CA ASN A 104 -3.37 13.39 19.25
C ASN A 104 -3.44 14.30 18.03
N ALA A 105 -4.01 13.79 16.92
CA ALA A 105 -4.11 14.52 15.65
C ALA A 105 -5.10 15.69 15.73
N LYS A 106 -6.09 15.64 16.64
CA LYS A 106 -7.14 16.66 16.75
C LYS A 106 -7.86 16.83 15.40
N SER A 107 -7.64 17.96 14.73
CA SER A 107 -8.19 18.30 13.41
C SER A 107 -7.29 17.86 12.24
N GLU A 108 -6.11 17.31 12.51
CA GLU A 108 -5.20 16.79 11.50
C GLU A 108 -5.63 15.40 11.02
N ARG A 109 -5.09 14.99 9.86
CA ARG A 109 -5.43 13.73 9.20
C ARG A 109 -4.70 12.56 9.86
N VAL A 110 -5.42 11.46 10.05
CA VAL A 110 -4.87 10.18 10.50
C VAL A 110 -4.85 9.20 9.32
N LEU A 111 -3.72 8.55 9.08
CA LEU A 111 -3.61 7.44 8.12
C LEU A 111 -3.80 6.12 8.87
N PHE A 112 -4.66 5.26 8.33
CA PHE A 112 -4.81 3.88 8.77
C PHE A 112 -4.42 2.95 7.64
N HIS A 113 -3.29 2.27 7.79
CA HIS A 113 -2.83 1.23 6.88
C HIS A 113 -3.19 -0.13 7.48
N TYR A 114 -3.89 -0.94 6.71
CA TYR A 114 -4.27 -2.30 7.04
C TYR A 114 -3.72 -3.25 5.98
N ASN A 115 -2.81 -4.13 6.39
CA ASN A 115 -2.40 -5.28 5.61
C ASN A 115 -3.13 -6.51 6.15
N GLY A 116 -3.99 -7.10 5.32
CA GLY A 116 -4.84 -8.23 5.65
C GLY A 116 -4.47 -9.51 4.92
N HIS A 117 -3.18 -9.73 4.62
CA HIS A 117 -2.74 -10.94 3.91
C HIS A 117 -2.86 -12.20 4.77
N GLY A 118 -2.70 -12.05 6.09
CA GLY A 118 -2.75 -13.12 7.08
C GLY A 118 -4.14 -13.52 7.59
N VAL A 119 -5.23 -13.08 6.95
CA VAL A 119 -6.59 -13.27 7.46
C VAL A 119 -7.58 -13.56 6.33
N PRO A 120 -8.83 -13.96 6.64
CA PRO A 120 -9.87 -14.09 5.62
C PRO A 120 -10.14 -12.78 4.89
N LYS A 121 -10.73 -12.88 3.69
CA LYS A 121 -11.16 -11.72 2.90
C LYS A 121 -12.23 -10.92 3.63
N PRO A 122 -12.31 -9.60 3.41
CA PRO A 122 -13.41 -8.78 3.93
C PRO A 122 -14.78 -9.34 3.54
N THR A 123 -15.81 -9.05 4.34
CA THR A 123 -17.18 -9.55 4.09
C THR A 123 -18.05 -8.49 3.41
N ALA A 124 -19.14 -8.93 2.78
CA ALA A 124 -20.16 -8.03 2.21
C ALA A 124 -20.88 -7.17 3.28
N ASN A 125 -20.80 -7.56 4.56
CA ASN A 125 -21.34 -6.80 5.68
C ASN A 125 -20.43 -5.64 6.12
N GLY A 126 -19.28 -5.45 5.45
CA GLY A 126 -18.32 -4.42 5.82
C GLY A 126 -17.48 -4.80 7.04
N GLU A 127 -17.01 -6.05 7.09
CA GLU A 127 -16.12 -6.52 8.15
C GLU A 127 -14.72 -6.76 7.61
N ILE A 128 -13.73 -6.32 8.39
CA ILE A 128 -12.32 -6.70 8.25
C ILE A 128 -11.93 -7.57 9.44
N TRP A 129 -10.89 -8.39 9.29
CA TRP A 129 -10.57 -9.41 10.29
C TRP A 129 -9.36 -8.99 11.14
N PHE A 130 -9.32 -9.49 12.38
CA PHE A 130 -8.22 -9.37 13.33
C PHE A 130 -8.06 -10.67 14.10
N PHE A 131 -7.04 -10.80 14.95
CA PHE A 131 -6.86 -11.97 15.79
C PHE A 131 -7.53 -11.81 17.16
N ASN A 132 -7.84 -12.93 17.81
CA ASN A 132 -8.07 -12.95 19.26
C ASN A 132 -6.73 -12.99 20.03
N LYS A 133 -6.76 -12.84 21.35
CA LYS A 133 -5.57 -12.78 22.22
C LYS A 133 -4.63 -13.99 22.12
N ASN A 134 -5.18 -15.14 21.71
CA ASN A 134 -4.46 -16.41 21.65
C ASN A 134 -4.13 -16.82 20.19
N TYR A 135 -4.42 -15.98 19.20
CA TYR A 135 -4.25 -16.25 17.77
C TYR A 135 -4.93 -17.54 17.26
N THR A 136 -6.01 -17.97 17.93
CA THR A 136 -6.75 -19.19 17.57
C THR A 136 -7.99 -18.92 16.71
N GLN A 137 -8.46 -17.67 16.68
CA GLN A 137 -9.67 -17.30 15.94
C GLN A 137 -9.51 -15.94 15.29
N TYR A 138 -10.10 -15.81 14.10
CA TYR A 138 -10.30 -14.52 13.46
C TYR A 138 -11.54 -13.84 14.01
N ILE A 139 -11.38 -12.61 14.47
CA ILE A 139 -12.43 -11.76 15.03
C ILE A 139 -12.80 -10.70 14.00
N PRO A 140 -14.08 -10.61 13.58
CA PRO A 140 -14.50 -9.56 12.66
C PRO A 140 -14.57 -8.21 13.38
N LEU A 141 -14.16 -7.15 12.68
CA LEU A 141 -14.32 -5.76 13.07
C LEU A 141 -15.11 -5.04 11.98
N SER A 142 -16.19 -4.36 12.36
CA SER A 142 -16.95 -3.52 11.45
C SER A 142 -16.13 -2.30 11.02
N VAL A 143 -16.11 -2.03 9.71
CA VAL A 143 -15.46 -0.83 9.16
C VAL A 143 -16.11 0.47 9.65
N TYR A 144 -17.38 0.40 10.05
CA TYR A 144 -18.13 1.52 10.63
C TYR A 144 -17.65 1.88 12.03
N GLU A 145 -17.33 0.88 12.85
CA GLU A 145 -16.71 1.10 14.17
C GLU A 145 -15.31 1.67 14.03
N LEU A 146 -14.52 1.12 13.10
CA LEU A 146 -13.18 1.61 12.78
C LEU A 146 -13.21 3.11 12.39
N GLU A 147 -14.11 3.48 11.48
CA GLU A 147 -14.32 4.87 11.08
C GLU A 147 -14.75 5.75 12.25
N ALA A 148 -15.70 5.28 13.08
CA ALA A 148 -16.16 6.03 14.25
C ALA A 148 -15.03 6.31 15.25
N TRP A 149 -14.10 5.36 15.44
CA TRP A 149 -12.94 5.56 16.32
C TRP A 149 -11.90 6.50 15.73
N LEU A 150 -11.62 6.37 14.44
CA LEU A 150 -10.63 7.21 13.75
C LEU A 150 -11.13 8.61 13.48
N GLY A 151 -12.44 8.81 13.28
CA GLY A 151 -13.05 10.10 12.95
C GLY A 151 -12.50 10.76 11.69
N THR A 152 -13.01 11.95 11.40
CA THR A 152 -12.55 12.78 10.27
C THR A 152 -11.59 13.87 10.76
N PRO A 153 -10.59 14.29 9.94
CA PRO A 153 -10.24 13.78 8.61
C PRO A 153 -9.35 12.52 8.67
N SER A 154 -9.53 11.57 7.75
CA SER A 154 -8.80 10.30 7.74
C SER A 154 -8.48 9.83 6.32
N ILE A 155 -7.47 8.96 6.21
CA ILE A 155 -7.12 8.24 4.98
C ILE A 155 -6.85 6.78 5.31
N TYR A 156 -7.34 5.86 4.48
CA TYR A 156 -7.24 4.43 4.69
C TYR A 156 -6.50 3.78 3.52
N VAL A 157 -5.62 2.83 3.82
CA VAL A 157 -4.93 1.98 2.85
C VAL A 157 -5.25 0.54 3.21
N PHE A 158 -5.93 -0.17 2.32
CA PHE A 158 -6.31 -1.58 2.49
C PHE A 158 -5.56 -2.45 1.50
N ASP A 159 -4.51 -3.10 1.98
CA ASP A 159 -3.75 -4.11 1.23
C ASP A 159 -4.26 -5.50 1.60
N CYS A 160 -5.29 -5.96 0.90
CA CYS A 160 -5.86 -7.30 1.03
C CYS A 160 -6.60 -7.70 -0.24
N SER A 161 -6.88 -9.00 -0.37
CA SER A 161 -7.77 -9.50 -1.43
C SER A 161 -9.21 -9.06 -1.18
N ALA A 162 -9.97 -8.83 -2.24
CA ALA A 162 -11.32 -8.31 -2.19
C ALA A 162 -11.49 -6.95 -1.47
N ALA A 163 -10.45 -6.11 -1.46
CA ALA A 163 -10.44 -4.83 -0.76
C ALA A 163 -11.54 -3.86 -1.24
N GLY A 164 -12.04 -4.02 -2.47
CA GLY A 164 -13.18 -3.27 -2.98
C GLY A 164 -14.47 -3.48 -2.17
N MET A 165 -14.64 -4.62 -1.48
CA MET A 165 -15.76 -4.83 -0.56
C MET A 165 -15.75 -3.82 0.58
N ILE A 166 -14.56 -3.46 1.09
CA ILE A 166 -14.42 -2.46 2.14
C ILE A 166 -14.88 -1.10 1.63
N VAL A 167 -14.43 -0.71 0.44
CA VAL A 167 -14.82 0.56 -0.19
C VAL A 167 -16.33 0.61 -0.40
N ASN A 168 -16.94 -0.46 -0.91
CA ASN A 168 -18.39 -0.54 -1.09
C ASN A 168 -19.12 -0.39 0.24
N ALA A 169 -18.67 -1.09 1.29
CA ALA A 169 -19.28 -0.98 2.62
C ALA A 169 -19.24 0.45 3.16
N PHE A 170 -18.13 1.18 2.96
CA PHE A 170 -18.05 2.60 3.28
C PHE A 170 -19.02 3.45 2.46
N LEU A 171 -19.23 3.16 1.18
CA LEU A 171 -20.07 3.98 0.29
C LEU A 171 -21.58 3.68 0.38
N GLU A 172 -21.93 2.46 0.70
CA GLU A 172 -23.30 1.94 0.70
C GLU A 172 -23.88 1.85 2.12
N ARG A 173 -23.42 2.73 3.03
CA ARG A 173 -23.85 2.72 4.43
C ARG A 173 -25.37 2.79 4.56
N PRO A 174 -26.01 1.81 5.24
CA PRO A 174 -27.46 1.80 5.41
C PRO A 174 -28.00 3.07 6.09
N GLU A 175 -27.20 3.67 6.98
CA GLU A 175 -27.57 4.85 7.77
C GLU A 175 -27.63 6.16 6.98
N TRP A 176 -27.03 6.24 5.78
CA TRP A 176 -27.04 7.48 4.99
C TRP A 176 -28.39 7.78 4.33
N GLY A 177 -29.32 6.81 4.32
CA GLY A 177 -30.64 6.97 3.74
C GLY A 177 -30.61 7.40 2.27
N SER A 178 -31.77 7.67 1.69
CA SER A 178 -31.90 8.08 0.29
C SER A 178 -31.58 9.57 0.04
N GLY A 179 -31.18 10.33 1.07
CA GLY A 179 -31.12 11.80 1.03
C GLY A 179 -29.73 12.44 1.08
N ILE A 180 -28.68 11.70 1.49
CA ILE A 180 -27.31 12.23 1.59
C ILE A 180 -26.42 11.51 0.57
N SER A 181 -25.83 12.26 -0.36
CA SER A 181 -24.86 11.66 -1.29
C SER A 181 -23.62 11.18 -0.52
N PRO A 182 -23.10 9.96 -0.78
CA PRO A 182 -21.85 9.48 -0.18
C PRO A 182 -20.67 10.46 -0.31
N ALA A 183 -20.60 11.18 -1.44
CA ALA A 183 -19.59 12.21 -1.69
C ALA A 183 -19.62 13.37 -0.68
N ALA A 184 -20.80 13.73 -0.16
CA ALA A 184 -20.97 14.78 0.83
C ALA A 184 -20.70 14.25 2.25
N ALA A 185 -21.19 13.06 2.59
CA ALA A 185 -20.97 12.43 3.89
C ALA A 185 -19.50 12.10 4.15
N MET A 186 -18.79 11.67 3.10
CA MET A 186 -17.39 11.23 3.15
C MET A 186 -16.41 12.27 2.64
N LYS A 187 -16.78 13.55 2.64
CA LYS A 187 -15.97 14.61 2.05
C LYS A 187 -14.53 14.65 2.57
N ASP A 188 -14.28 14.26 3.82
CA ASP A 188 -12.94 14.28 4.41
C ASP A 188 -12.29 12.90 4.60
N CYS A 189 -12.96 11.85 4.10
CA CYS A 189 -12.45 10.48 4.08
C CYS A 189 -11.81 10.16 2.71
N ILE A 190 -10.70 9.43 2.75
CA ILE A 190 -9.98 8.96 1.57
C ILE A 190 -9.73 7.46 1.74
N LEU A 191 -10.05 6.66 0.73
CA LEU A 191 -9.85 5.21 0.76
C LEU A 191 -8.95 4.82 -0.42
N LEU A 192 -7.97 3.96 -0.18
CA LEU A 192 -7.13 3.32 -1.20
C LEU A 192 -7.18 1.82 -0.95
N ALA A 193 -7.66 1.05 -1.92
CA ALA A 193 -7.88 -0.39 -1.82
C ALA A 193 -7.14 -1.11 -2.95
N ALA A 194 -6.49 -2.23 -2.61
CA ALA A 194 -5.57 -2.92 -3.51
C ALA A 194 -6.23 -3.55 -4.74
N CYS A 195 -7.48 -3.99 -4.65
CA CYS A 195 -8.18 -4.68 -5.73
C CYS A 195 -9.71 -4.50 -5.63
N GLY A 196 -10.44 -4.93 -6.67
CA GLY A 196 -11.90 -4.98 -6.72
C GLY A 196 -12.52 -5.92 -5.69
N ALA A 197 -13.85 -5.92 -5.56
CA ALA A 197 -14.58 -6.67 -4.54
C ALA A 197 -14.55 -8.20 -4.75
N ASP A 198 -14.36 -8.64 -5.98
CA ASP A 198 -14.33 -10.04 -6.42
C ASP A 198 -12.92 -10.52 -6.81
N GLU A 199 -11.92 -9.65 -6.69
CA GLU A 199 -10.55 -9.91 -7.10
C GLU A 199 -9.69 -10.48 -5.96
N ILE A 200 -8.63 -11.20 -6.33
CA ILE A 200 -7.65 -11.79 -5.41
C ILE A 200 -6.28 -11.25 -5.79
N LEU A 201 -5.48 -10.87 -4.78
CA LEU A 201 -4.14 -10.35 -5.00
C LEU A 201 -3.25 -11.36 -5.75
N PRO A 202 -2.26 -10.86 -6.53
CA PRO A 202 -1.39 -11.72 -7.31
C PRO A 202 -0.57 -12.67 -6.42
N GLN A 203 -0.56 -13.96 -6.75
CA GLN A 203 0.25 -14.99 -6.06
C GLN A 203 1.51 -15.40 -6.85
N SER A 204 1.82 -14.68 -7.94
CA SER A 204 2.98 -15.00 -8.77
C SER A 204 4.26 -14.55 -8.08
N ALA A 205 5.28 -15.41 -8.06
CA ALA A 205 6.62 -15.09 -7.57
C ALA A 205 7.31 -13.92 -8.32
N LYS A 206 6.74 -13.46 -9.44
CA LYS A 206 7.18 -12.25 -10.16
C LYS A 206 6.93 -10.97 -9.37
N PHE A 207 5.98 -11.01 -8.44
CA PHE A 207 5.56 -9.86 -7.65
C PHE A 207 5.83 -10.10 -6.17
N PRO A 208 6.15 -9.05 -5.39
CA PRO A 208 6.08 -9.15 -3.94
C PRO A 208 4.63 -9.39 -3.50
N ALA A 209 4.44 -10.00 -2.33
CA ALA A 209 3.09 -10.24 -1.80
C ALA A 209 2.38 -8.90 -1.50
N ASP A 210 3.14 -7.89 -1.05
CA ASP A 210 2.70 -6.53 -0.77
C ASP A 210 2.76 -5.59 -1.98
N ILE A 211 2.41 -6.09 -3.18
CA ILE A 211 2.52 -5.31 -4.43
C ILE A 211 1.85 -3.93 -4.34
N PHE A 212 0.69 -3.84 -3.71
CA PHE A 212 -0.04 -2.58 -3.58
C PHE A 212 0.69 -1.61 -2.65
N THR A 213 1.04 -2.05 -1.44
CA THR A 213 1.85 -1.27 -0.50
C THR A 213 3.18 -0.86 -1.12
N SER A 214 3.90 -1.79 -1.74
CA SER A 214 5.16 -1.54 -2.45
C SER A 214 5.01 -0.47 -3.53
N CYS A 215 3.91 -0.45 -4.29
CA CYS A 215 3.61 0.63 -5.23
C CYS A 215 3.44 1.97 -4.52
N LEU A 216 2.67 2.00 -3.44
CA LEU A 216 2.36 3.23 -2.70
C LEU A 216 3.55 3.80 -1.93
N THR A 217 4.46 2.97 -1.44
CA THR A 217 5.52 3.39 -0.50
C THR A 217 6.92 3.33 -1.10
N THR A 218 7.15 2.48 -2.12
CA THR A 218 8.44 2.31 -2.82
C THR A 218 8.32 2.30 -4.35
N PRO A 219 7.65 3.31 -4.95
CA PRO A 219 7.23 3.31 -6.36
C PRO A 219 8.37 3.08 -7.36
N ILE A 220 9.54 3.71 -7.17
CA ILE A 220 10.66 3.56 -8.12
C ILE A 220 11.16 2.12 -8.16
N LYS A 221 11.34 1.50 -6.98
CA LYS A 221 11.85 0.14 -6.85
C LYS A 221 10.90 -0.87 -7.50
N ILE A 222 9.60 -0.78 -7.22
CA ILE A 222 8.62 -1.69 -7.81
C ILE A 222 8.43 -1.45 -9.30
N ALA A 223 8.48 -0.19 -9.77
CA ALA A 223 8.34 0.16 -11.17
C ALA A 223 9.48 -0.43 -12.01
N LEU A 224 10.72 -0.29 -11.55
CA LEU A 224 11.89 -0.84 -12.23
C LEU A 224 11.89 -2.38 -12.22
N ARG A 225 11.57 -3.01 -11.07
CA ARG A 225 11.47 -4.48 -10.99
C ARG A 225 10.41 -5.02 -11.94
N TRP A 226 9.25 -4.38 -11.97
CA TRP A 226 8.17 -4.73 -12.89
C TRP A 226 8.56 -4.50 -14.35
N PHE A 227 9.20 -3.37 -14.66
CA PHE A 227 9.69 -3.07 -16.01
C PHE A 227 10.68 -4.13 -16.50
N CYS A 228 11.69 -4.49 -15.70
CA CYS A 228 12.66 -5.53 -16.04
C CYS A 228 11.99 -6.88 -16.33
N SER A 229 10.95 -7.24 -15.57
CA SER A 229 10.26 -8.52 -15.78
C SER A 229 9.52 -8.62 -17.13
N ARG A 230 9.20 -7.46 -17.74
CA ARG A 230 8.44 -7.34 -18.99
C ARG A 230 9.30 -6.94 -20.19
N SER A 231 10.42 -6.28 -19.97
CA SER A 231 11.29 -5.77 -21.04
C SER A 231 12.21 -6.87 -21.59
N LEU A 232 12.95 -6.53 -22.66
CA LEU A 232 13.98 -7.39 -23.24
C LEU A 232 15.17 -7.62 -22.29
N LEU A 233 15.26 -6.84 -21.20
CA LEU A 233 16.33 -6.91 -20.21
C LEU A 233 16.16 -8.04 -19.19
N ARG A 234 15.00 -8.73 -19.18
CA ARG A 234 14.65 -9.76 -18.19
C ARG A 234 15.76 -10.79 -17.95
N ASP A 235 16.41 -11.25 -19.01
CA ASP A 235 17.38 -12.34 -18.95
C ASP A 235 18.83 -11.83 -18.84
N SER A 236 19.07 -10.54 -19.06
CA SER A 236 20.40 -9.92 -19.11
C SER A 236 20.70 -8.98 -17.92
N PHE A 237 19.70 -8.66 -17.10
CA PHE A 237 19.83 -7.68 -16.02
C PHE A 237 19.66 -8.33 -14.64
N ASP A 238 20.64 -8.15 -13.77
CA ASP A 238 20.55 -8.61 -12.37
C ASP A 238 19.61 -7.70 -11.58
N SER A 239 18.46 -8.23 -11.16
CA SER A 239 17.44 -7.49 -10.41
C SER A 239 17.95 -6.92 -9.08
N LYS A 240 19.04 -7.46 -8.54
CA LYS A 240 19.72 -6.92 -7.34
C LYS A 240 20.29 -5.53 -7.56
N LEU A 241 20.63 -5.15 -8.80
CA LEU A 241 21.12 -3.81 -9.12
C LEU A 241 20.11 -2.72 -8.76
N ILE A 242 18.80 -3.02 -8.81
CA ILE A 242 17.74 -2.06 -8.45
C ILE A 242 17.80 -1.69 -6.96
N ASP A 243 18.32 -2.60 -6.12
CA ASP A 243 18.51 -2.35 -4.69
C ASP A 243 19.75 -1.48 -4.41
N GLU A 244 20.65 -1.38 -5.38
CA GLU A 244 21.94 -0.70 -5.30
C GLU A 244 21.99 0.62 -6.11
N ILE A 245 20.83 1.16 -6.54
CA ILE A 245 20.80 2.40 -7.32
C ILE A 245 21.47 3.54 -6.52
N PRO A 246 22.52 4.16 -7.06
CA PRO A 246 23.27 5.17 -6.33
C PRO A 246 22.43 6.43 -6.10
N GLY A 247 22.60 7.02 -4.92
CA GLY A 247 22.05 8.33 -4.59
C GLY A 247 20.92 8.34 -3.56
N ARG A 248 20.22 9.47 -3.53
CA ARG A 248 19.11 9.72 -2.60
C ARG A 248 17.94 10.32 -3.37
N GLN A 249 16.72 9.90 -3.06
CA GLN A 249 15.49 10.35 -3.74
C GLN A 249 15.28 11.88 -3.74
N ILE A 250 15.86 12.58 -2.76
CA ILE A 250 15.75 14.03 -2.59
C ILE A 250 16.80 14.78 -3.43
N ASP A 251 17.89 14.11 -3.80
CA ASP A 251 19.01 14.71 -4.53
C ASP A 251 18.88 14.43 -6.03
N ARG A 252 18.33 15.42 -6.75
CA ARG A 252 18.12 15.38 -8.21
C ARG A 252 19.40 15.23 -9.03
N LYS A 253 20.58 15.41 -8.42
CA LYS A 253 21.88 15.19 -9.09
C LYS A 253 22.31 13.73 -9.09
N THR A 254 21.62 12.90 -8.31
CA THR A 254 21.87 11.47 -8.26
C THR A 254 20.85 10.74 -9.11
N LEU A 255 21.25 9.61 -9.70
CA LEU A 255 20.38 8.81 -10.57
C LEU A 255 19.05 8.45 -9.89
N LEU A 256 19.08 8.03 -8.62
CA LEU A 256 17.86 7.74 -7.87
C LEU A 256 16.95 8.97 -7.70
N GLY A 257 17.53 10.14 -7.45
CA GLY A 257 16.76 11.37 -7.28
C GLY A 257 16.21 11.92 -8.59
N GLU A 258 16.95 11.78 -9.69
CA GLU A 258 16.45 12.13 -11.02
C GLU A 258 15.29 11.23 -11.45
N LEU A 259 15.43 9.91 -11.32
CA LEU A 259 14.33 8.96 -11.57
C LEU A 259 13.09 9.30 -10.75
N ASN A 260 13.27 9.58 -9.46
CA ASN A 260 12.18 9.98 -8.59
C ASN A 260 11.51 11.28 -9.05
N TRP A 261 12.31 12.23 -9.56
CA TRP A 261 11.79 13.49 -10.07
C TRP A 261 11.03 13.31 -11.39
N ILE A 262 11.54 12.51 -12.32
CA ILE A 262 10.85 12.14 -13.57
C ILE A 262 9.53 11.44 -13.25
N PHE A 263 9.55 10.45 -12.36
CA PHE A 263 8.35 9.73 -11.92
C PHE A 263 7.29 10.69 -11.36
N THR A 264 7.71 11.62 -10.49
CA THR A 264 6.82 12.64 -9.93
C THR A 264 6.25 13.53 -11.02
N ALA A 265 7.05 13.98 -11.98
CA ALA A 265 6.60 14.82 -13.09
C ALA A 265 5.60 14.09 -14.01
N VAL A 266 5.88 12.84 -14.36
CA VAL A 266 5.00 12.01 -15.18
C VAL A 266 3.65 11.79 -14.50
N THR A 267 3.66 11.31 -13.25
CA THR A 267 2.41 11.00 -12.51
C THR A 267 1.58 12.25 -12.22
N ASP A 268 2.20 13.37 -11.89
CA ASP A 268 1.51 14.65 -11.68
C ASP A 268 0.92 15.19 -12.99
N THR A 269 1.61 15.01 -14.11
CA THR A 269 1.11 15.34 -15.46
C THR A 269 -0.09 14.49 -15.84
N ILE A 270 -0.05 13.18 -15.60
CA ILE A 270 -1.19 12.28 -15.85
C ILE A 270 -2.40 12.74 -15.03
N ALA A 271 -2.21 12.96 -13.72
CA ALA A 271 -3.27 13.41 -12.83
C ALA A 271 -3.89 14.75 -13.28
N TRP A 272 -3.05 15.72 -13.69
CA TRP A 272 -3.54 17.03 -14.15
C TRP A 272 -4.38 16.95 -15.42
N ASN A 273 -4.02 16.06 -16.36
CA ASN A 273 -4.73 15.92 -17.63
C ASN A 273 -6.02 15.10 -17.50
N VAL A 274 -6.09 14.15 -16.56
CA VAL A 274 -7.22 13.23 -16.42
C VAL A 274 -8.25 13.71 -15.40
N LEU A 275 -7.83 14.34 -14.29
CA LEU A 275 -8.72 14.65 -13.18
C LEU A 275 -9.41 16.02 -13.34
N PRO A 276 -10.67 16.15 -12.86
CA PRO A 276 -11.29 17.46 -12.68
C PRO A 276 -10.44 18.36 -11.78
N ARG A 277 -10.41 19.67 -12.09
CA ARG A 277 -9.54 20.65 -11.39
C ARG A 277 -9.70 20.62 -9.87
N GLU A 278 -10.92 20.54 -9.36
CA GLU A 278 -11.18 20.50 -7.92
C GLU A 278 -10.64 19.23 -7.26
N LEU A 279 -10.81 18.08 -7.92
CA LEU A 279 -10.33 16.80 -7.42
C LEU A 279 -8.79 16.76 -7.43
N PHE A 280 -8.17 17.26 -8.49
CA PHE A 280 -6.71 17.38 -8.57
C PHE A 280 -6.17 18.25 -7.44
N GLN A 281 -6.74 19.44 -7.22
CA GLN A 281 -6.29 20.32 -6.14
C GLN A 281 -6.43 19.64 -4.78
N ARG A 282 -7.55 18.94 -4.56
CA ARG A 282 -7.80 18.21 -3.31
C ARG A 282 -6.80 17.07 -3.07
N LEU A 283 -6.50 16.26 -4.08
CA LEU A 283 -5.69 15.05 -3.87
C LEU A 283 -4.18 15.28 -4.09
N PHE A 284 -3.78 16.18 -4.99
CA PHE A 284 -2.38 16.34 -5.42
C PHE A 284 -1.70 17.62 -4.92
N ARG A 285 -2.44 18.53 -4.24
CA ARG A 285 -1.90 19.83 -3.79
C ARG A 285 -2.13 20.16 -2.31
N GLN A 286 -3.16 19.60 -1.69
CA GLN A 286 -3.56 19.95 -0.32
C GLN A 286 -2.67 19.35 0.78
N ASP A 287 -2.34 18.06 0.68
CA ASP A 287 -1.54 17.34 1.67
C ASP A 287 -0.40 16.60 0.94
N LEU A 288 0.83 16.76 1.44
CA LEU A 288 2.03 16.20 0.82
C LEU A 288 2.03 14.67 0.78
N LEU A 289 1.59 14.00 1.85
CA LEU A 289 1.52 12.54 1.86
C LEU A 289 0.39 12.07 0.96
N VAL A 290 -0.80 12.67 1.05
CA VAL A 290 -1.94 12.30 0.20
C VAL A 290 -1.55 12.44 -1.28
N ALA A 291 -0.90 13.55 -1.65
CA ALA A 291 -0.41 13.76 -3.01
C ALA A 291 0.61 12.71 -3.43
N SER A 292 1.52 12.31 -2.54
CA SER A 292 2.50 11.26 -2.81
C SER A 292 1.82 9.91 -3.00
N LEU A 293 0.89 9.54 -2.11
CA LEU A 293 0.12 8.30 -2.21
C LEU A 293 -0.70 8.24 -3.49
N PHE A 294 -1.35 9.33 -3.90
CA PHE A 294 -2.14 9.34 -5.13
C PHE A 294 -1.28 9.30 -6.40
N ARG A 295 -0.11 9.96 -6.43
CA ARG A 295 0.86 9.77 -7.53
C ARG A 295 1.28 8.30 -7.65
N ASN A 296 1.59 7.70 -6.50
CA ASN A 296 2.02 6.31 -6.41
C ASN A 296 0.87 5.33 -6.70
N PHE A 297 -0.38 5.73 -6.41
CA PHE A 297 -1.58 4.95 -6.74
C PHE A 297 -1.79 4.86 -8.26
N LEU A 298 -1.40 5.87 -9.05
CA LEU A 298 -1.47 5.76 -10.52
C LEU A 298 -0.53 4.66 -11.03
N LEU A 299 0.65 4.51 -10.41
CA LEU A 299 1.54 3.39 -10.70
C LEU A 299 0.92 2.06 -10.25
N ALA A 300 0.30 2.01 -9.06
CA ALA A 300 -0.41 0.82 -8.60
C ALA A 300 -1.49 0.40 -9.60
N GLU A 301 -2.30 1.35 -10.10
CA GLU A 301 -3.31 1.09 -11.13
C GLU A 301 -2.69 0.44 -12.38
N ARG A 302 -1.53 0.93 -12.83
CA ARG A 302 -0.83 0.41 -14.00
C ARG A 302 -0.24 -0.99 -13.78
N ILE A 303 0.48 -1.20 -12.66
CA ILE A 303 1.15 -2.46 -12.37
C ILE A 303 0.13 -3.56 -12.04
N MET A 304 -0.82 -3.28 -11.15
CA MET A 304 -1.76 -4.29 -10.67
C MET A 304 -2.70 -4.77 -11.77
N ARG A 305 -3.07 -3.91 -12.73
CA ARG A 305 -3.86 -4.32 -13.91
C ARG A 305 -3.14 -5.37 -14.75
N SER A 306 -1.81 -5.34 -14.81
CA SER A 306 -1.03 -6.40 -15.50
C SER A 306 -1.10 -7.75 -14.79
N ALA A 307 -1.53 -7.77 -13.53
CA ALA A 307 -1.71 -8.94 -12.70
C ALA A 307 -3.21 -9.23 -12.42
N ASN A 308 -4.12 -8.72 -13.26
CA ASN A 308 -5.58 -8.88 -13.14
C ASN A 308 -6.16 -8.38 -11.81
N CYS A 309 -5.61 -7.29 -11.28
CA CYS A 309 -6.17 -6.57 -10.14
C CYS A 309 -6.39 -5.10 -10.51
N ILE A 310 -7.52 -4.54 -10.10
CA ILE A 310 -7.90 -3.15 -10.32
C ILE A 310 -7.98 -2.46 -8.95
N PRO A 311 -6.96 -1.68 -8.57
CA PRO A 311 -7.01 -0.88 -7.36
C PRO A 311 -8.19 0.09 -7.41
N VAL A 312 -8.84 0.27 -6.26
CA VAL A 312 -10.01 1.13 -6.10
C VAL A 312 -9.67 2.27 -5.16
N SER A 313 -10.13 3.49 -5.46
CA SER A 313 -9.97 4.64 -4.58
C SER A 313 -11.30 5.32 -4.30
N PHE A 314 -11.37 5.98 -3.15
CA PHE A 314 -12.35 7.02 -2.87
C PHE A 314 -11.61 8.30 -2.46
N PRO A 315 -11.85 9.44 -3.14
CA PRO A 315 -12.68 9.60 -4.34
C PRO A 315 -12.22 8.73 -5.53
N LEU A 316 -13.16 8.34 -6.38
CA LEU A 316 -12.88 7.52 -7.57
C LEU A 316 -12.10 8.35 -8.60
N LEU A 317 -11.03 7.76 -9.14
CA LEU A 317 -10.28 8.33 -10.25
C LEU A 317 -10.74 7.69 -11.58
N PRO A 318 -10.79 8.46 -12.68
CA PRO A 318 -10.87 7.88 -14.02
C PRO A 318 -9.62 7.00 -14.32
N PRO A 319 -9.70 6.03 -15.24
CA PRO A 319 -8.58 5.16 -15.56
C PRO A 319 -7.36 5.93 -16.09
N THR A 320 -6.17 5.66 -15.55
CA THR A 320 -4.92 6.34 -15.92
C THR A 320 -3.83 5.41 -16.46
N HIS A 321 -4.01 4.09 -16.31
CA HIS A 321 -3.01 3.07 -16.62
C HIS A 321 -2.51 3.02 -18.09
N GLN A 322 -3.29 3.52 -19.05
CA GLN A 322 -2.96 3.58 -20.49
C GLN A 322 -2.60 5.00 -20.98
N HIS A 323 -2.40 5.96 -20.08
CA HIS A 323 -2.08 7.32 -20.49
C HIS A 323 -0.70 7.38 -21.21
N PRO A 324 -0.55 8.09 -22.35
CA PRO A 324 0.69 8.11 -23.14
C PRO A 324 1.95 8.59 -22.40
N MET A 325 1.78 9.42 -21.36
CA MET A 325 2.91 9.82 -20.49
C MET A 325 3.61 8.64 -19.80
N TRP A 326 2.98 7.48 -19.70
CA TRP A 326 3.65 6.27 -19.24
C TRP A 326 4.73 5.78 -20.20
N ASP A 327 4.62 6.05 -21.50
CA ASP A 327 5.65 5.71 -22.48
C ASP A 327 6.92 6.54 -22.24
N ALA A 328 6.76 7.81 -21.84
CA ALA A 328 7.87 8.66 -21.45
C ALA A 328 8.56 8.14 -20.17
N TRP A 329 7.79 7.62 -19.21
CA TRP A 329 8.36 6.95 -18.04
C TRP A 329 9.13 5.68 -18.42
N ASP A 330 8.56 4.84 -19.28
CA ASP A 330 9.19 3.59 -19.71
C ASP A 330 10.53 3.86 -20.42
N MET A 331 10.59 4.89 -21.28
CA MET A 331 11.82 5.32 -21.93
C MET A 331 12.88 5.79 -20.91
N ALA A 332 12.48 6.61 -19.93
CA ALA A 332 13.40 7.08 -18.88
C ALA A 332 13.92 5.92 -18.01
N ALA A 333 13.05 4.96 -17.67
CA ALA A 333 13.42 3.78 -16.92
C ALA A 333 14.40 2.90 -17.70
N GLU A 334 14.19 2.70 -19.00
CA GLU A 334 15.09 1.94 -19.88
C GLU A 334 16.48 2.58 -19.96
N ILE A 335 16.55 3.90 -20.18
CA ILE A 335 17.81 4.65 -20.22
C ILE A 335 18.54 4.48 -18.89
N CYS A 336 17.85 4.67 -17.76
CA CYS A 336 18.45 4.51 -16.44
C CYS A 336 19.02 3.09 -16.23
N LEU A 337 18.24 2.06 -16.55
CA LEU A 337 18.65 0.67 -16.33
C LEU A 337 19.84 0.29 -17.24
N SER A 338 19.94 0.87 -18.43
CA SER A 338 21.09 0.65 -19.32
C SER A 338 22.40 1.25 -18.77
N GLN A 339 22.32 2.34 -18.01
CA GLN A 339 23.48 3.01 -17.41
C GLN A 339 23.94 2.33 -16.10
N LEU A 340 23.02 1.69 -15.39
CA LEU A 340 23.26 1.17 -14.04
C LEU A 340 24.43 0.17 -13.91
N PRO A 341 24.67 -0.76 -14.85
CA PRO A 341 25.86 -1.62 -14.80
C PRO A 341 27.19 -0.86 -14.86
N ASN A 342 27.23 0.25 -15.60
CA ASN A 342 28.44 1.06 -15.79
C ASN A 342 28.73 1.96 -14.57
N LEU A 343 27.69 2.36 -13.83
CA LEU A 343 27.80 3.19 -12.62
C LEU A 343 28.35 2.43 -11.39
N ARG A 344 28.73 1.16 -11.55
CA ARG A 344 29.52 0.42 -10.56
C ARG A 344 30.99 0.85 -10.53
N ASP A 345 31.50 1.44 -11.61
CA ASP A 345 32.82 2.07 -11.60
C ASP A 345 32.73 3.41 -10.85
N PRO A 346 33.48 3.61 -9.74
CA PRO A 346 33.50 4.87 -9.00
C PRO A 346 33.89 6.09 -9.85
N ASN A 347 34.48 5.89 -11.03
CA ASN A 347 34.87 6.94 -11.97
C ASN A 347 33.84 7.19 -13.09
N ALA A 348 32.74 6.44 -13.14
CA ALA A 348 31.72 6.64 -14.16
C ALA A 348 30.94 7.93 -13.90
N GLU A 349 30.98 8.85 -14.87
CA GLU A 349 30.17 10.06 -14.83
C GLU A 349 28.71 9.74 -15.18
N PHE A 350 27.80 10.21 -14.35
CA PHE A 350 26.37 10.22 -14.61
C PHE A 350 26.05 11.32 -15.64
N GLN A 351 25.47 10.95 -16.78
CA GLN A 351 25.20 11.87 -17.92
C GLN A 351 23.88 12.60 -17.80
#